data_AF-O46268-F1
#
_entry.id   AF-O46268-F1
#
_cell.length_a   1.000
_cell.length_b   1.000
_cell.length_c   1.000
_cell.angle_alpha   90.00
_cell.angle_beta   90.00
_cell.angle_gamma   90.00
#
_symmetry.space_group_name_H-M   'P 1'
#
loop_
_entity.id
_entity.type
_entity.pdbx_description
1 polymer ?
#
loop_
_entity_poly.entity_id
_entity_poly.type
_entity_poly.pdbx_seq_one_letter_code
_entity_poly.pdbx_strand_id
1 'polypeptide(L)' 'VTFYPYDVTVPLAETKKLLKTIFDKLKTVDLLINGAGILDDTQIERTIAVNFTGTVNTTTAIMDFWDKPKGGPG' A
#
# COMPACT_ATOMS: atom_id res chain seq x y z
N VAL A 1 9.73 -14.55 9.28
CA VAL A 1 9.22 -13.19 8.98
C VAL A 1 9.85 -12.74 7.66
N THR A 2 9.11 -12.05 6.78
CA THR A 2 9.71 -11.28 5.66
C THR A 2 9.48 -9.80 5.94
N PHE A 3 10.44 -8.95 5.63
CA PHE A 3 10.34 -7.49 5.71
C PHE A 3 10.71 -6.89 4.37
N TYR A 4 10.06 -5.79 4.00
CA TYR A 4 10.39 -4.96 2.84
C TYR A 4 10.40 -3.50 3.30
N PRO A 5 11.45 -2.71 3.00
CA PRO A 5 11.40 -1.27 3.24
C PRO A 5 10.38 -0.63 2.29
N TYR A 6 9.47 0.17 2.84
CA TYR A 6 8.42 0.85 2.10
C TYR A 6 8.15 2.22 2.73
N ASP A 7 8.20 3.26 1.90
CA ASP A 7 7.71 4.60 2.23
C ASP A 7 6.34 4.75 1.55
N VAL A 8 5.28 5.03 2.32
CA VAL A 8 3.92 5.13 1.80
C VAL A 8 3.69 6.36 0.92
N THR A 9 4.62 7.32 0.89
CA THR A 9 4.54 8.56 0.10
C THR A 9 5.05 8.40 -1.34
N VAL A 10 5.60 7.24 -1.71
CA VAL A 10 6.05 6.98 -3.10
C VAL A 10 4.89 7.01 -4.10
N PRO A 11 5.15 7.28 -5.40
CA PRO A 11 4.13 7.19 -6.43
C PRO A 11 3.49 5.80 -6.50
N LEU A 12 2.19 5.77 -6.79
CA LEU A 12 1.36 4.54 -6.90
C LEU A 12 2.02 3.42 -7.74
N ALA A 13 2.79 3.76 -8.77
CA ALA A 13 3.50 2.80 -9.60
C ALA A 13 4.59 2.01 -8.84
N GLU A 14 5.28 2.64 -7.89
CA GLU A 14 6.32 1.98 -7.07
C GLU A 14 5.67 1.07 -6.01
N THR A 15 4.57 1.52 -5.39
CA THR A 15 3.74 0.66 -4.52
C THR A 15 3.27 -0.59 -5.26
N LYS A 16 2.80 -0.46 -6.51
CA LYS A 16 2.38 -1.61 -7.34
C LYS A 16 3.53 -2.58 -7.66
N LYS A 17 4.76 -2.08 -7.90
CA LYS A 17 5.94 -2.95 -8.06
C LYS A 17 6.23 -3.75 -6.79
N LEU A 18 6.23 -3.10 -5.62
CA LEU A 18 6.47 -3.76 -4.35
C LEU A 18 5.39 -4.82 -4.04
N LEU A 19 4.12 -4.48 -4.21
CA LEU A 19 3.02 -5.44 -4.04
C LEU A 19 3.17 -6.63 -4.99
N LYS A 20 3.57 -6.41 -6.26
CA LYS A 20 3.84 -7.52 -7.18
C LYS A 20 4.92 -8.45 -6.62
N THR A 21 6.04 -7.93 -6.11
CA THR A 21 7.10 -8.74 -5.48
C THR A 21 6.62 -9.52 -4.24
N ILE A 22 5.60 -9.02 -3.53
CA ILE A 22 4.97 -9.72 -2.40
C ILE A 22 4.03 -10.84 -2.91
N PHE A 23 3.14 -10.55 -3.86
CA PHE A 23 2.23 -11.54 -4.44
C PHE A 23 2.97 -12.65 -5.22
N ASP A 24 4.04 -12.32 -5.95
CA ASP A 24 4.92 -13.28 -6.62
C ASP A 24 5.52 -14.31 -5.63
N LYS A 25 5.67 -13.93 -4.35
CA LYS A 25 6.24 -14.78 -3.29
C LYS A 25 5.18 -15.51 -2.45
N LEU A 26 4.08 -14.84 -2.11
CA LEU A 26 3.07 -15.35 -1.16
C LEU A 26 1.84 -15.97 -1.85
N LYS A 27 1.62 -15.70 -3.15
CA LYS A 27 0.43 -16.03 -3.95
C LYS A 27 -0.85 -15.30 -3.53
N THR A 28 -1.12 -15.18 -2.23
CA THR A 28 -2.23 -14.39 -1.68
C THR A 28 -1.72 -13.42 -0.60
N VAL A 29 -2.53 -12.41 -0.33
CA VAL A 29 -2.46 -11.56 0.86
C VAL A 29 -3.90 -11.38 1.30
N ASP A 30 -4.27 -11.86 2.48
CA ASP A 30 -5.67 -11.92 2.91
C ASP A 30 -6.10 -10.69 3.74
N LEU A 31 -5.14 -9.85 4.14
CA LEU A 31 -5.37 -8.62 4.90
C LEU A 31 -4.31 -7.56 4.58
N LEU A 32 -4.77 -6.32 4.33
CA LEU A 32 -3.93 -5.13 4.26
C LEU A 32 -4.18 -4.29 5.51
N ILE A 33 -3.12 -3.89 6.22
CA ILE A 33 -3.18 -2.98 7.36
C ILE A 33 -2.43 -1.70 6.99
N ASN A 34 -3.15 -0.62 6.72
CA ASN A 34 -2.60 0.71 6.51
C ASN A 34 -2.19 1.33 7.87
N GLY A 35 -1.20 0.72 8.53
CA GLY A 35 -0.76 1.08 9.89
C GLY A 35 0.34 2.14 9.96
N ALA A 36 0.74 2.73 8.83
CA ALA A 36 1.72 3.81 8.78
C ALA A 36 1.03 5.15 8.98
N GLY A 37 1.54 5.95 9.92
CA GLY A 37 1.03 7.29 10.19
C GLY A 37 2.03 8.15 10.96
N ILE A 38 1.91 9.46 10.81
CA ILE A 38 2.60 10.47 11.63
C ILE A 38 1.59 11.45 12.22
N LEU A 39 1.98 12.15 13.29
CA LEU A 39 1.26 13.30 13.82
C LEU A 39 2.27 14.44 13.95
N ASP A 40 2.25 15.36 13.00
CA ASP A 40 3.09 16.55 12.98
C ASP A 40 2.29 17.73 12.41
N ASP A 41 1.82 18.59 13.32
CA ASP A 41 1.03 19.78 12.99
C ASP A 41 1.90 20.93 12.43
N THR A 42 3.23 20.76 12.42
CA THR A 42 4.17 21.69 11.75
C THR A 42 4.43 21.31 10.29
N GLN A 43 4.04 20.10 9.87
CA GLN A 43 4.22 19.55 8.52
C GLN A 43 2.91 18.93 8.00
N ILE A 44 1.85 19.73 7.93
CA ILE A 44 0.49 19.29 7.59
C ILE A 44 0.45 18.52 6.25
N GLU A 45 1.14 19.01 5.22
CA GLU A 45 1.22 18.37 3.90
C GLU A 45 1.85 16.98 3.98
N ARG A 46 2.85 16.80 4.85
CA ARG A 46 3.51 15.52 5.10
C ARG A 46 2.60 14.57 5.87
N THR A 47 1.88 15.09 6.86
CA THR A 47 0.87 14.33 7.63
C THR A 47 -0.27 13.86 6.73
N ILE A 48 -0.73 14.68 5.77
CA ILE A 48 -1.68 14.28 4.73
C ILE A 48 -1.07 13.23 3.78
N ALA A 49 0.17 13.45 3.31
CA ALA A 49 0.85 12.56 2.37
C ALA A 49 1.04 11.14 2.94
N VAL A 50 1.43 11.02 4.21
CA VAL A 50 1.57 9.72 4.89
C VAL A 50 0.19 9.13 5.19
N ASN A 51 -0.63 9.82 5.99
CA ASN A 51 -1.80 9.23 6.63
C ASN A 51 -2.95 9.00 5.65
N PHE A 52 -3.17 9.93 4.72
CA PHE A 52 -4.28 9.90 3.78
C PHE A 52 -3.83 9.41 2.39
N THR A 53 -2.90 10.10 1.75
CA THR A 53 -2.48 9.77 0.37
C THR A 53 -1.80 8.40 0.32
N GLY A 54 -0.95 8.05 1.30
CA GLY A 54 -0.34 6.73 1.40
C GLY A 54 -1.35 5.60 1.63
N THR A 55 -2.36 5.83 2.47
CA THR A 55 -3.48 4.90 2.70
C THR A 55 -4.30 4.68 1.41
N VAL A 56 -4.65 5.76 0.70
CA VAL A 56 -5.38 5.69 -0.58
C VAL A 56 -4.53 4.96 -1.63
N ASN A 57 -3.28 5.36 -1.84
CA ASN A 57 -2.38 4.74 -2.81
C ASN A 57 -2.20 3.24 -2.56
N THR A 58 -1.93 2.84 -1.31
CA THR A 58 -1.70 1.43 -0.97
C THR A 58 -2.95 0.59 -1.15
N THR A 59 -4.12 1.13 -0.80
CA THR A 59 -5.43 0.49 -1.02
C THR A 59 -5.75 0.39 -2.52
N THR A 60 -5.54 1.45 -3.30
CA THR A 60 -5.72 1.41 -4.77
C THR A 60 -4.74 0.45 -5.46
N ALA A 61 -3.53 0.29 -4.93
CA ALA A 61 -2.52 -0.60 -5.50
C ALA A 61 -2.86 -2.09 -5.29
N ILE A 62 -3.42 -2.49 -4.14
CA ILE A 62 -3.74 -3.90 -3.88
C ILE A 62 -4.95 -4.39 -4.69
N MET A 63 -5.82 -3.49 -5.15
CA MET A 63 -6.94 -3.83 -6.05
C MET A 63 -6.51 -4.31 -7.45
N ASP A 64 -5.23 -4.28 -7.82
CA ASP A 64 -4.76 -5.01 -9.02
C ASP A 64 -4.60 -6.53 -8.78
N PHE A 65 -4.65 -6.97 -7.52
CA PHE A 65 -4.52 -8.37 -7.10
C PHE A 65 -5.78 -8.91 -6.39
N TRP A 66 -6.62 -8.04 -5.83
CA TRP A 66 -7.83 -8.41 -5.09
C TRP A 66 -9.14 -8.38 -5.89
N ASP A 67 -9.26 -7.49 -6.88
CA ASP A 67 -10.51 -7.15 -7.55
C ASP A 67 -11.12 -8.32 -8.37
N LYS A 68 -12.36 -8.74 -8.06
CA LYS A 68 -13.01 -9.92 -8.69
C LYS A 68 -13.13 -9.85 -10.22
N PRO A 69 -13.45 -8.71 -10.85
CA PRO A 69 -13.45 -8.56 -12.31
C PRO A 69 -12.06 -8.79 -12.95
N LYS A 70 -10.96 -8.68 -12.17
CA LYS A 70 -9.59 -9.02 -12.60
C LYS A 70 -9.19 -10.46 -12.25
N GLY A 71 -10.08 -11.24 -11.65
CA GLY A 71 -9.81 -12.61 -11.16
C GLY A 71 -9.23 -12.68 -9.74
N GLY A 72 -9.25 -11.58 -8.98
CA GLY A 72 -8.85 -11.56 -7.57
C GLY A 72 -9.93 -12.13 -6.61
N PRO A 73 -9.58 -12.42 -5.35
CA PRO A 73 -10.46 -13.16 -4.42
C PRO A 73 -11.55 -12.38 -3.66
N GLY A 74 -11.52 -11.04 -3.56
CA GLY A 74 -12.12 -10.27 -2.41
C GLY A 74 -13.35 -9.29 -2.69
#